data_AF-A0A972ARM2-F1
#
_entry.id   AF-A0A972ARM2-F1
#
_cell.length_a   1.000
_cell.length_b   1.000
_cell.length_c   1.000
_cell.angle_alpha   90.00
_cell.angle_beta   90.00
_cell.angle_gamma   90.00
#
_symmetry.space_group_name_H-M   'P 1'
#
loop_
_entity.id
_entity.type
_entity.pdbx_description
1 polymer ?
#
loop_
_entity_poly.entity_id
_entity_poly.type
_entity_poly.pdbx_seq_one_letter_code
_entity_poly.pdbx_strand_id
1 'polypeptide(L)'
;PYLMDHTCTSNRGYLLKYMFDAGIDLLNCTKLVSYVPEGVKVSRNYSKTVPDPYLSWGPILPENVLNPLAKEIKDESREETIAADLIILAAGGRANEELFHEFQKALPGVEVYNIGDSFHGGKVFEATKSGYALAVAL
;
A
#
# COMPACT_ATOMS: atom_id res chain seq x y z
N PRO A 1 5.17 -11.78 -1.29
CA PRO A 1 4.56 -10.46 -1.05
C PRO A 1 4.13 -10.29 0.42
N TYR A 2 4.44 -9.15 1.00
CA TYR A 2 4.12 -8.82 2.38
C TYR A 2 3.00 -7.78 2.40
N LEU A 3 2.01 -7.97 3.27
CA LEU A 3 1.01 -6.94 3.55
C LEU A 3 1.67 -5.79 4.32
N MET A 4 1.24 -4.57 4.00
CA MET A 4 1.76 -3.32 4.59
C MET A 4 3.27 -3.16 4.39
N ASP A 5 3.77 -3.48 3.19
CA ASP A 5 5.16 -3.23 2.84
C ASP A 5 5.53 -1.74 3.01
N HIS A 6 6.79 -1.47 3.31
CA HIS A 6 7.33 -0.15 3.63
C HIS A 6 6.75 0.53 4.89
N THR A 7 5.92 -0.13 5.68
CA THR A 7 5.60 0.34 7.04
C THR A 7 6.73 0.00 8.02
N CYS A 8 6.88 0.78 9.11
CA CYS A 8 7.85 0.44 10.15
C CYS A 8 7.57 -0.97 10.67
N THR A 9 8.58 -1.84 10.71
CA THR A 9 8.44 -3.27 11.05
C THR A 9 7.75 -3.48 12.40
N SER A 10 8.06 -2.65 13.40
CA SER A 10 7.40 -2.70 14.71
C SER A 10 5.91 -2.37 14.61
N ASN A 11 5.54 -1.32 13.86
CA ASN A 11 4.13 -0.94 13.67
C ASN A 11 3.37 -2.01 12.90
N ARG A 12 3.98 -2.59 11.86
CA ARG A 12 3.39 -3.69 11.09
C ARG A 12 3.04 -4.88 11.99
N GLY A 13 3.97 -5.30 12.85
CA GLY A 13 3.76 -6.43 13.75
C GLY A 13 2.58 -6.22 14.70
N TYR A 14 2.46 -5.03 15.30
CA TYR A 14 1.33 -4.69 16.16
C TYR A 14 0.01 -4.64 15.40
N LEU A 15 -0.03 -4.04 14.21
CA LEU A 15 -1.25 -3.99 13.38
C LEU A 15 -1.74 -5.40 13.01
N LEU A 16 -0.83 -6.27 12.58
CA LEU A 16 -1.17 -7.67 12.27
C LEU A 16 -1.68 -8.40 13.51
N LYS A 17 -1.08 -8.16 14.69
CA LYS A 17 -1.55 -8.75 15.95
C LYS A 17 -2.96 -8.28 16.30
N TYR A 18 -3.25 -6.99 16.18
CA TYR A 18 -4.58 -6.45 16.45
C TYR A 18 -5.63 -6.99 15.48
N MET A 19 -5.28 -7.14 14.20
CA MET A 19 -6.16 -7.76 13.21
C MET A 19 -6.43 -9.23 13.52
N PHE A 20 -5.40 -9.97 13.93
CA PHE A 20 -5.52 -11.36 14.37
C PHE A 20 -6.43 -11.49 15.60
N ASP A 21 -6.22 -10.65 16.62
CA ASP A 21 -7.01 -10.66 17.85
C ASP A 21 -8.47 -10.27 17.62
N ALA A 22 -8.72 -9.41 16.64
CA ALA A 22 -10.06 -9.03 16.19
C ALA A 22 -10.73 -10.10 15.30
N GLY A 23 -10.04 -11.20 14.98
CA GLY A 23 -10.56 -12.26 14.12
C GLY A 23 -10.77 -11.85 12.66
N ILE A 24 -9.98 -10.88 12.17
CA ILE A 24 -10.04 -10.44 10.78
C ILE A 24 -9.38 -11.50 9.89
N ASP A 25 -9.91 -11.75 8.70
CA ASP A 25 -9.26 -12.62 7.73
C ASP A 25 -8.45 -11.79 6.72
N LEU A 26 -7.13 -11.97 6.74
CA LEU A 26 -6.24 -11.37 5.75
C LEU A 26 -6.03 -12.32 4.58
N LEU A 27 -6.32 -11.87 3.37
CA LEU A 27 -6.20 -12.66 2.15
C LEU A 27 -4.96 -12.20 1.36
N ASN A 28 -3.82 -12.88 1.57
CA ASN A 28 -2.60 -12.59 0.80
C ASN A 28 -2.73 -13.07 -0.66
N CYS A 29 -1.97 -12.48 -1.58
CA CYS A 29 -1.98 -12.83 -3.01
C CYS A 29 -3.40 -12.88 -3.61
N THR A 30 -4.28 -11.96 -3.21
CA THR A 30 -5.67 -11.91 -3.66
C THR A 30 -5.92 -10.63 -4.43
N LYS A 31 -6.59 -10.73 -5.58
CA LYS A 31 -6.90 -9.61 -6.46
C LYS A 31 -8.41 -9.48 -6.63
N LEU A 32 -8.93 -8.27 -6.46
CA LEU A 32 -10.32 -7.94 -6.80
C LEU A 32 -10.50 -7.95 -8.33
N VAL A 33 -11.47 -8.72 -8.82
CA VAL A 33 -11.77 -8.86 -10.26
C VAL A 33 -12.97 -8.01 -10.66
N SER A 34 -14.09 -8.16 -9.94
CA SER A 34 -15.32 -7.42 -10.24
C SER A 34 -16.25 -7.35 -9.04
N TYR A 35 -17.20 -6.42 -9.08
CA TYR A 35 -18.29 -6.32 -8.12
C TYR A 35 -19.48 -7.15 -8.60
N VAL A 36 -20.16 -7.82 -7.67
CA VAL A 36 -21.39 -8.59 -7.92
C VAL A 36 -22.45 -8.21 -6.89
N PRO A 37 -23.76 -8.37 -7.16
CA PRO A 37 -24.80 -7.99 -6.21
C PRO A 37 -24.68 -8.67 -4.84
N GLU A 38 -24.12 -9.86 -4.79
CA GLU A 38 -23.94 -10.65 -3.56
C GLU A 38 -22.60 -10.37 -2.85
N GLY A 39 -21.75 -9.48 -3.39
CA GLY A 39 -20.44 -9.15 -2.82
C GLY A 39 -19.37 -8.85 -3.87
N VAL A 40 -18.24 -9.55 -3.81
CA VAL A 40 -17.11 -9.32 -4.71
C VAL A 40 -16.58 -10.62 -5.30
N LYS A 41 -16.20 -10.56 -6.58
CA LYS A 41 -15.46 -11.63 -7.24
C LYS A 41 -13.97 -11.34 -7.11
N VAL A 42 -13.22 -12.28 -6.55
CA VAL A 42 -11.77 -12.18 -6.35
C VAL A 42 -11.06 -13.35 -7.01
N SER A 43 -9.79 -13.13 -7.37
CA SER A 43 -8.86 -14.18 -7.76
C SER A 43 -7.86 -14.35 -6.63
N ARG A 44 -7.87 -15.53 -6.00
CA ARG A 44 -7.05 -15.85 -4.84
C ARG A 44 -6.09 -16.99 -5.15
N ASN A 45 -4.83 -16.81 -4.80
CA ASN A 45 -3.84 -17.87 -4.90
C ASN A 45 -3.89 -18.80 -3.68
N TYR A 46 -4.13 -20.09 -3.93
CA TYR A 46 -4.23 -21.15 -2.92
C TYR A 46 -2.97 -22.00 -2.77
N SER A 47 -1.89 -21.68 -3.49
CA SER A 47 -0.66 -22.46 -3.42
C SER A 47 -0.06 -22.43 -2.01
N LYS A 48 0.49 -23.56 -1.56
CA LYS A 48 1.17 -23.69 -0.26
C LYS A 48 2.42 -22.82 -0.13
N THR A 49 2.91 -22.24 -1.23
CA THR A 49 4.04 -21.32 -1.22
C THR A 49 3.64 -19.87 -0.96
N VAL A 50 2.34 -19.55 -0.91
CA VAL A 50 1.85 -18.23 -0.50
C VAL A 50 2.20 -18.01 0.98
N PRO A 51 2.89 -16.92 1.33
CA PRO A 51 3.23 -16.62 2.72
C PRO A 51 1.99 -16.33 3.56
N ASP A 52 2.00 -16.83 4.79
CA ASP A 52 1.00 -16.48 5.81
C ASP A 52 1.04 -14.97 6.09
N PRO A 53 -0.08 -14.24 5.91
CA PRO A 53 -0.14 -12.80 6.16
C PRO A 53 0.15 -12.42 7.62
N TYR A 54 -0.12 -13.31 8.58
CA TYR A 54 0.08 -13.06 10.01
C TYR A 54 1.50 -13.33 10.49
N LEU A 55 2.37 -13.88 9.64
CA LEU A 55 3.77 -14.10 9.98
C LEU A 55 4.52 -12.75 10.05
N SER A 56 4.68 -12.24 11.27
CA SER A 56 5.34 -10.96 11.55
C SER A 56 6.83 -11.08 11.90
N TRP A 57 7.28 -12.27 12.32
CA TRP A 57 8.66 -12.52 12.79
C TRP A 57 9.72 -12.56 11.67
N GLY A 58 9.32 -12.79 10.42
CA GLY A 58 10.25 -12.83 9.29
C GLY A 58 10.77 -11.44 8.94
N PRO A 59 12.09 -11.25 8.73
CA PRO A 59 12.61 -9.98 8.27
C PRO A 59 12.09 -9.70 6.85
N ILE A 60 11.58 -8.49 6.63
CA ILE A 60 11.29 -7.99 5.28
C ILE A 60 12.62 -7.47 4.74
N LEU A 61 13.16 -8.16 3.75
CA LEU A 61 14.37 -7.73 3.09
C LEU A 61 14.06 -6.55 2.17
N PRO A 62 14.97 -5.57 2.07
CA PRO A 62 14.92 -4.54 1.04
C PRO A 62 14.85 -5.14 -0.36
N GLU A 63 14.23 -4.43 -1.31
CA GLU A 63 14.08 -4.89 -2.70
C GLU A 63 15.42 -5.22 -3.38
N ASN A 64 16.51 -4.55 -2.97
CA ASN A 64 17.85 -4.77 -3.51
C ASN A 64 18.56 -6.02 -2.92
N VAL A 65 17.99 -6.68 -1.93
CA VAL A 65 18.57 -7.87 -1.29
C VAL A 65 17.75 -9.10 -1.65
N LEU A 66 18.25 -9.88 -2.60
CA LEU A 66 17.63 -11.15 -2.99
C LEU A 66 17.74 -12.16 -1.84
N ASN A 67 16.61 -12.79 -1.49
CA ASN A 67 16.59 -13.90 -0.55
C ASN A 67 16.75 -15.24 -1.31
N PRO A 68 17.91 -15.90 -1.27
CA PRO A 68 18.11 -17.18 -1.97
C PRO A 68 17.29 -18.33 -1.37
N LEU A 69 16.77 -18.19 -0.15
CA LEU A 69 15.96 -19.20 0.54
C LEU A 69 14.45 -18.96 0.40
N ALA A 70 14.04 -17.85 -0.24
CA ALA A 70 12.63 -17.59 -0.47
C ALA A 70 12.07 -18.65 -1.43
N LYS A 71 10.97 -19.27 -1.03
CA LYS A 71 10.24 -20.19 -1.91
C LYS A 71 9.62 -19.36 -3.03
N GLU A 72 9.79 -19.82 -4.26
CA GLU A 72 9.09 -19.24 -5.39
C GLU A 72 7.57 -19.44 -5.23
N ILE A 73 6.82 -18.37 -5.46
CA ILE A 73 5.37 -18.38 -5.33
C ILE A 73 4.82 -19.01 -6.60
N LYS A 74 4.15 -20.15 -6.47
CA LYS A 74 3.50 -20.81 -7.60
C LYS A 74 2.14 -20.19 -7.77
N ASP A 75 1.73 -19.98 -9.02
CA ASP A 75 0.41 -19.46 -9.33
C ASP A 75 -0.59 -20.61 -9.42
N GLU A 76 -1.40 -20.75 -8.37
CA GLU A 76 -2.57 -21.65 -8.33
C GLU A 76 -3.83 -20.81 -8.05
N SER A 77 -3.96 -19.69 -8.75
CA SER A 77 -5.07 -18.75 -8.57
C SER A 77 -6.40 -19.33 -9.02
N ARG A 78 -7.43 -19.13 -8.20
CA ARG A 78 -8.82 -19.52 -8.47
C ARG A 78 -9.73 -18.33 -8.25
N GLU A 79 -10.74 -18.21 -9.10
CA GLU A 79 -11.78 -17.22 -8.91
C GLU A 79 -12.80 -17.71 -7.89
N GLU A 80 -13.18 -16.83 -6.98
CA GLU A 80 -14.20 -17.09 -5.96
C GLU A 80 -15.02 -15.84 -5.68
N THR A 81 -16.22 -16.05 -5.15
CA THR A 81 -17.10 -14.97 -4.70
C THR A 81 -17.03 -14.88 -3.19
N ILE A 82 -16.71 -13.70 -2.69
CA ILE A 82 -16.77 -13.37 -1.26
C ILE A 82 -18.03 -12.56 -1.04
N ALA A 83 -18.92 -13.07 -0.20
CA ALA A 83 -20.14 -12.37 0.18
C ALA A 83 -19.78 -11.15 1.04
N ALA A 84 -20.36 -9.99 0.70
CA ALA A 84 -20.12 -8.76 1.44
C ALA A 84 -21.29 -7.78 1.27
N ASP A 85 -21.79 -7.24 2.38
CA ASP A 85 -22.84 -6.21 2.38
C ASP A 85 -22.28 -4.79 2.17
N LEU A 86 -21.01 -4.58 2.56
CA LEU A 86 -20.31 -3.31 2.44
C LEU A 86 -18.89 -3.54 1.91
N ILE A 87 -18.51 -2.73 0.92
CA ILE A 87 -17.19 -2.79 0.29
C ILE A 87 -16.50 -1.45 0.51
N ILE A 88 -15.33 -1.49 1.16
CA ILE A 88 -14.50 -0.31 1.42
C ILE A 88 -13.26 -0.40 0.53
N LEU A 89 -13.09 0.59 -0.35
CA LEU A 89 -11.90 0.69 -1.20
C LEU A 89 -10.81 1.53 -0.53
N ALA A 90 -9.79 0.84 -0.02
CA ALA A 90 -8.60 1.43 0.57
C ALA A 90 -7.36 1.23 -0.33
N ALA A 91 -7.48 1.55 -1.63
CA ALA A 91 -6.44 1.30 -2.65
C ALA A 91 -5.33 2.37 -2.70
N GLY A 92 -5.24 3.24 -1.69
CA GLY A 92 -4.31 4.37 -1.64
C GLY A 92 -4.88 5.64 -2.28
N GLY A 93 -4.01 6.66 -2.39
CA GLY A 93 -4.33 7.96 -2.98
C GLY A 93 -3.40 8.29 -4.16
N ARG A 94 -3.82 9.25 -4.99
CA ARG A 94 -3.00 9.83 -6.05
C ARG A 94 -2.71 11.29 -5.72
N ALA A 95 -1.47 11.73 -5.94
CA ALA A 95 -1.09 13.13 -5.83
C ALA A 95 -1.96 14.02 -6.73
N ASN A 96 -2.33 15.21 -6.23
CA ASN A 96 -3.10 16.19 -6.99
C ASN A 96 -2.27 17.47 -7.18
N GLU A 97 -1.78 17.66 -8.41
CA GLU A 97 -0.92 18.78 -8.82
C GLU A 97 -1.68 19.87 -9.59
N GLU A 98 -3.00 19.79 -9.68
CA GLU A 98 -3.82 20.69 -10.50
C GLU A 98 -3.60 22.17 -10.09
N LEU A 99 -3.76 22.47 -8.80
CA LEU A 99 -3.56 23.83 -8.27
C LEU A 99 -2.14 24.36 -8.51
N PHE A 100 -1.14 23.49 -8.40
CA PHE A 100 0.25 23.86 -8.66
C PHE A 100 0.44 24.32 -10.11
N HIS A 101 -0.09 23.55 -11.06
CA HIS A 101 -0.03 23.90 -12.47
C HIS A 101 -0.87 25.14 -12.83
N GLU A 102 -1.99 25.37 -12.14
CA GLU A 102 -2.78 26.58 -12.31
C GLU A 102 -1.99 27.83 -11.90
N PHE A 103 -1.31 27.81 -10.75
CA PHE A 103 -0.49 28.94 -10.32
C PHE A 103 0.70 29.21 -11.24
N GLN A 104 1.36 28.17 -11.75
CA GLN A 104 2.44 28.33 -12.73
C GLN A 104 1.98 29.08 -14.00
N LYS A 105 0.73 28.85 -14.43
CA LYS A 105 0.15 29.53 -15.60
C LYS A 105 -0.30 30.95 -15.27
N ALA A 106 -0.93 31.16 -14.11
CA ALA A 106 -1.52 32.43 -13.72
C ALA A 106 -0.50 33.48 -13.27
N LEU A 107 0.65 33.06 -12.74
CA LEU A 107 1.67 33.91 -12.14
C LEU A 107 3.03 33.73 -12.82
N PRO A 108 3.17 34.08 -14.11
CA PRO A 108 4.45 33.95 -14.81
C PRO A 108 5.51 34.83 -14.13
N GLY A 109 6.57 34.19 -13.63
CA GLY A 109 7.68 34.86 -12.94
C GLY A 109 7.63 34.80 -11.42
N VAL A 110 6.60 34.20 -10.82
CA VAL A 110 6.58 33.86 -9.39
C VAL A 110 7.03 32.41 -9.21
N GLU A 111 8.02 32.17 -8.36
CA GLU A 111 8.42 30.80 -8.01
C GLU A 111 7.36 30.16 -7.13
N VAL A 112 6.90 28.98 -7.54
CA VAL A 112 5.91 28.17 -6.83
C VAL A 112 6.51 26.78 -6.64
N TYR A 113 6.36 26.21 -5.45
CA TYR A 113 6.87 24.88 -5.12
C TYR A 113 5.73 23.95 -4.68
N ASN A 114 5.74 22.72 -5.20
CA ASN A 114 4.82 21.66 -4.79
C ASN A 114 5.52 20.76 -3.76
N ILE A 115 4.92 20.57 -2.59
CA ILE A 115 5.51 19.79 -1.49
C ILE A 115 4.48 18.85 -0.85
N GLY A 116 4.96 17.82 -0.17
CA GLY A 116 4.11 16.85 0.52
C GLY A 116 3.27 15.99 -0.43
N ASP A 117 2.11 15.57 0.06
CA ASP A 117 1.26 14.58 -0.62
C ASP A 117 0.67 15.09 -1.94
N SER A 118 0.59 16.42 -2.14
CA SER A 118 0.18 16.99 -3.42
C SER A 118 1.20 16.75 -4.52
N PHE A 119 2.48 16.54 -4.19
CA PHE A 119 3.52 16.15 -5.14
C PHE A 119 3.73 14.63 -5.16
N HIS A 120 3.93 14.04 -3.99
CA HIS A 120 4.15 12.60 -3.86
C HIS A 120 3.51 12.10 -2.57
N GLY A 121 2.45 11.31 -2.70
CA GLY A 121 1.76 10.70 -1.57
C GLY A 121 2.71 9.81 -0.76
N GLY A 122 2.85 10.11 0.53
CA GLY A 122 3.74 9.38 1.43
C GLY A 122 3.14 9.23 2.82
N LYS A 123 3.99 9.08 3.82
CA LYS A 123 3.58 9.22 5.22
C LYS A 123 3.91 10.62 5.69
N VAL A 124 3.45 10.93 6.90
CA VAL A 124 3.67 12.22 7.56
C VAL A 124 5.16 12.59 7.62
N PHE A 125 6.05 11.60 7.77
CA PHE A 125 7.48 11.85 7.81
C PHE A 125 8.01 12.37 6.47
N GLU A 126 7.62 11.76 5.36
CA GLU A 126 8.00 12.16 4.00
C GLU A 126 7.42 13.55 3.68
N ALA A 127 6.17 13.82 4.05
CA ALA A 127 5.53 15.11 3.86
C ALA A 127 6.26 16.24 4.62
N THR A 128 6.57 16.03 5.91
CA THR A 128 7.29 17.02 6.72
C THR A 128 8.73 17.22 6.26
N LYS A 129 9.41 16.17 5.82
CA LYS A 129 10.77 16.26 5.27
C LYS A 129 10.82 16.99 3.94
N SER A 130 9.78 16.88 3.11
CA SER A 130 9.71 17.63 1.85
C SER A 130 9.71 19.15 2.10
N GLY A 131 8.90 19.63 3.03
CA GLY A 131 8.85 21.04 3.41
C GLY A 131 10.15 21.53 4.06
N TYR A 132 10.72 20.73 4.97
CA TYR A 132 12.01 21.06 5.60
C TYR A 132 13.15 21.15 4.58
N ALA A 133 13.24 20.19 3.65
CA ALA A 133 14.30 20.16 2.65
C ALA A 133 14.23 21.38 1.72
N LEU A 134 13.03 21.76 1.28
CA LEU A 134 12.83 22.97 0.49
C LEU A 134 13.22 24.22 1.29
N ALA A 135 12.76 24.34 2.53
CA ALA A 135 13.06 25.51 3.37
C ALA A 135 14.56 25.69 3.65
N VAL A 136 15.36 24.62 3.67
CA VAL A 136 16.82 24.68 3.85
C VAL A 136 17.55 24.99 2.53
N ALA A 137 16.94 24.69 1.38
CA ALA A 137 17.54 24.91 0.08
C ALA A 137 17.33 26.33 -0.48
N LEU A 138 16.33 27.07 0.05
CA LEU A 138 16.03 28.47 -0.25
C LEU A 138 16.91 29.41 0.60
#